data_AF-A0A329SVS8-F1
#
_entry.id   AF-A0A329SVS8-F1
#
_cell.length_a   1.000
_cell.length_b   1.000
_cell.length_c   1.000
_cell.angle_alpha   90.00
_cell.angle_beta   90.00
_cell.angle_gamma   90.00
#
_symmetry.space_group_name_H-M   'P 1'
#
loop_
_entity.id
_entity.type
_entity.pdbx_description
1 polymer ?
#
loop_
_entity_poly.entity_id
_entity_poly.type
_entity_poly.pdbx_seq_one_letter_code
_entity_poly.pdbx_strand_id
1 'polypeptide(L)'
;MALFRSLARQFKALSVVSVPVVQAPRFAAVASAPRAPSTPVSMLAVRASVAFPQLQVRAMGYKLKTKAAVKKRFKVNCNGLVKRAQANKRHIATKKTRERIRRLGQPVFVQGKIRKNVLRMLGKK
;
A
#
# COMPACT_ATOMS: atom_id res chain seq x y z
N MET A 1 38.86 13.20 -33.72
CA MET A 1 38.30 12.76 -35.01
C MET A 1 37.00 12.03 -34.74
N ALA A 2 35.89 12.75 -34.87
CA ALA A 2 34.54 12.23 -34.69
C ALA A 2 34.17 11.35 -35.88
N LEU A 3 33.63 10.15 -35.66
CA LEU A 3 32.81 9.48 -36.66
C LEU A 3 31.72 8.62 -36.00
N PHE A 4 30.48 9.04 -36.29
CA PHE A 4 29.24 8.26 -36.39
C PHE A 4 28.66 7.61 -35.11
N ARG A 5 27.65 8.19 -34.45
CA ARG A 5 26.25 8.47 -34.88
C ARG A 5 25.42 7.20 -35.04
N SER A 6 24.41 7.10 -34.17
CA SER A 6 23.11 6.46 -34.39
C SER A 6 23.06 4.93 -34.45
N LEU A 7 22.31 4.35 -33.51
CA LEU A 7 21.14 3.52 -33.83
C LEU A 7 20.23 3.46 -32.59
N ALA A 8 19.38 4.48 -32.48
CA ALA A 8 18.22 4.39 -31.63
C ALA A 8 17.18 3.45 -32.27
N ARG A 9 16.37 2.83 -31.39
CA ARG A 9 15.06 2.21 -31.64
C ARG A 9 15.10 0.79 -32.21
N GLN A 10 14.63 -0.15 -31.38
CA GLN A 10 13.46 -0.99 -31.68
C GLN A 10 12.92 -1.53 -30.34
N PHE A 11 11.79 -0.99 -29.87
CA PHE A 11 10.47 -1.66 -29.79
C PHE A 11 10.50 -2.95 -28.96
N LYS A 12 10.01 -2.97 -27.72
CA LYS A 12 8.59 -3.02 -27.29
C LYS A 12 7.85 -4.28 -27.76
N ALA A 13 7.74 -5.26 -26.86
CA ALA A 13 6.62 -6.21 -26.69
C ALA A 13 6.89 -6.88 -25.31
N LEU A 14 6.11 -6.74 -24.23
CA LEU A 14 4.69 -6.97 -24.01
C LEU A 14 4.23 -8.33 -24.57
N SER A 15 4.35 -9.37 -23.75
CA SER A 15 3.54 -10.59 -23.86
C SER A 15 3.07 -10.97 -22.45
N VAL A 16 1.97 -10.36 -22.03
CA VAL A 16 1.15 -10.81 -20.91
C VAL A 16 0.38 -12.03 -21.40
N VAL A 17 0.60 -13.18 -20.79
CA VAL A 17 -0.20 -14.38 -21.03
C VAL A 17 -1.55 -14.18 -20.32
N SER A 18 -2.62 -14.08 -21.10
CA SER A 18 -4.01 -14.05 -20.66
C SER A 18 -4.52 -15.48 -20.46
N VAL A 19 -4.91 -15.83 -19.23
CA VAL A 19 -5.56 -17.11 -18.91
C VAL A 19 -7.05 -17.04 -19.22
N PRO A 20 -7.65 -18.03 -19.91
CA PRO A 20 -9.07 -18.02 -20.23
C PRO A 20 -9.98 -18.35 -19.04
N VAL A 21 -11.10 -17.63 -19.01
CA VAL A 21 -12.25 -17.71 -18.12
C VAL A 21 -12.96 -19.06 -18.25
N VAL A 22 -13.24 -19.73 -17.13
CA VAL A 22 -14.12 -20.90 -17.07
C VAL A 22 -15.51 -20.45 -16.61
N GLN A 23 -16.50 -20.68 -17.47
CA GLN A 23 -17.93 -20.43 -17.25
C GLN A 23 -18.52 -21.44 -16.25
N ALA A 24 -19.37 -20.96 -15.34
CA ALA A 24 -20.21 -21.81 -14.50
C ALA A 24 -21.47 -22.27 -15.26
N PRO A 25 -21.92 -23.53 -15.09
CA PRO A 25 -23.15 -24.00 -15.72
C PRO A 25 -24.38 -23.40 -15.03
N ARG A 26 -25.27 -22.87 -15.86
CA ARG A 26 -26.61 -22.41 -15.51
C ARG A 26 -27.52 -23.64 -15.43
N PHE A 27 -27.82 -24.11 -14.22
CA PHE A 27 -28.91 -25.07 -14.05
C PHE A 27 -30.25 -24.35 -14.01
N ALA A 28 -31.11 -24.81 -14.90
CA ALA A 28 -32.41 -24.28 -15.22
C ALA A 28 -33.38 -24.36 -14.04
N ALA A 29 -34.22 -23.34 -13.97
CA ALA A 29 -35.43 -23.34 -13.16
C ALA A 29 -36.37 -24.47 -13.59
N VAL A 30 -36.75 -25.32 -12.63
CA VAL A 30 -37.97 -26.11 -12.73
C VAL A 30 -38.99 -25.44 -11.82
N ALA A 31 -40.00 -24.87 -12.46
CA ALA A 31 -41.22 -24.40 -11.83
C ALA A 31 -42.19 -25.58 -11.66
N SER A 32 -42.80 -25.70 -10.49
CA SER A 32 -44.13 -26.30 -10.33
C SER A 32 -44.78 -25.77 -9.06
N ALA A 33 -45.82 -24.95 -9.24
CA ALA A 33 -46.77 -24.59 -8.19
C ALA A 33 -47.67 -25.81 -7.85
N PRO A 34 -48.36 -25.83 -6.69
CA PRO A 34 -49.75 -25.33 -6.69
C PRO A 34 -50.28 -24.65 -5.40
N ARG A 35 -51.29 -23.81 -5.65
CA ARG A 35 -52.36 -23.14 -4.87
C ARG A 35 -52.63 -23.44 -3.36
N ALA A 36 -52.60 -22.35 -2.57
CA ALA A 36 -53.50 -21.79 -1.50
C ALA A 36 -54.44 -22.70 -0.66
N PRO A 37 -54.74 -22.39 0.64
CA PRO A 37 -55.66 -21.29 1.00
C PRO A 37 -55.41 -20.50 2.33
N SER A 38 -55.89 -19.25 2.31
CA SER A 38 -56.34 -18.35 3.40
C SER A 38 -56.19 -18.70 4.90
N THR A 39 -55.43 -17.86 5.63
CA THR A 39 -55.85 -17.23 6.91
C THR A 39 -55.06 -15.91 7.13
N PRO A 40 -55.70 -14.76 7.40
CA PRO A 40 -55.01 -13.51 7.67
C PRO A 40 -55.12 -13.12 9.14
N VAL A 41 -54.28 -13.67 10.03
CA VAL A 41 -54.21 -13.17 11.42
C VAL A 41 -52.77 -13.22 11.94
N SER A 42 -52.20 -12.03 12.10
CA SER A 42 -51.30 -11.68 13.19
C SER A 42 -49.92 -12.36 13.28
N MET A 43 -49.00 -11.98 12.39
CA MET A 43 -47.56 -11.93 12.68
C MET A 43 -46.86 -10.69 12.11
N LEU A 44 -47.61 -9.61 11.84
CA LEU A 44 -47.03 -8.32 11.41
C LEU A 44 -46.75 -7.37 12.58
N ALA A 45 -47.21 -7.68 13.79
CA ALA A 45 -46.91 -6.92 15.00
C ALA A 45 -45.80 -7.61 15.80
N VAL A 46 -44.84 -6.84 16.31
CA VAL A 46 -43.72 -7.22 17.23
C VAL A 46 -42.35 -7.48 16.60
N ARG A 47 -42.17 -7.34 15.28
CA ARG A 47 -40.87 -6.79 14.79
C ARG A 47 -40.93 -5.29 14.82
N ALA A 48 -41.02 -4.75 16.04
CA ALA A 48 -40.62 -3.40 16.34
C ALA A 48 -39.21 -3.21 15.74
N SER A 49 -39.20 -2.57 14.59
CA SER A 49 -38.04 -1.93 14.02
C SER A 49 -37.56 -0.94 15.07
N VAL A 50 -36.68 -1.41 15.96
CA VAL A 50 -35.68 -0.54 16.57
C VAL A 50 -34.96 0.04 15.37
N ALA A 51 -35.40 1.22 14.95
CA ALA A 51 -34.74 2.05 13.98
C ALA A 51 -33.40 2.39 14.62
N PHE A 52 -32.43 1.49 14.45
CA PHE A 52 -31.04 1.77 14.75
C PHE A 52 -30.74 3.08 14.02
N PRO A 53 -30.39 4.15 14.74
CA PRO A 53 -30.12 5.42 14.11
C PRO A 53 -29.03 5.14 13.09
N GLN A 54 -29.34 5.36 11.82
CA GLN A 54 -28.41 5.23 10.72
C GLN A 54 -27.20 6.07 11.13
N LEU A 55 -26.11 5.40 11.54
CA LEU A 55 -24.86 6.07 11.83
C LEU A 55 -24.49 6.76 10.53
N GLN A 56 -24.77 8.06 10.46
CA GLN A 56 -24.27 8.93 9.40
C GLN A 56 -22.76 8.90 9.55
N VAL A 57 -22.11 7.93 8.92
CA VAL A 57 -20.66 7.84 8.85
C VAL A 57 -20.27 9.09 8.07
N ARG A 58 -19.84 10.13 8.79
CA ARG A 58 -19.21 11.28 8.17
C ARG A 58 -18.09 10.70 7.33
N ALA A 59 -18.26 10.71 6.01
CA ALA A 59 -17.25 10.25 5.07
C ALA A 59 -16.11 11.26 5.07
N MET A 60 -15.34 11.25 6.16
CA MET A 60 -14.09 11.97 6.27
C MET A 60 -13.15 11.32 5.26
N GLY A 61 -12.79 12.07 4.22
CA GLY A 61 -11.98 11.55 3.12
C GLY A 61 -10.71 10.84 3.60
N TYR A 62 -10.38 9.72 2.97
CA TYR A 62 -9.17 8.97 3.30
C TYR A 62 -7.92 9.82 3.02
N LYS A 63 -7.21 10.22 4.09
CA LYS A 63 -5.93 10.93 4.00
C LYS A 63 -4.78 9.96 4.21
N LEU A 64 -3.85 9.93 3.26
CA LEU A 64 -2.61 9.18 3.40
C LEU A 64 -1.78 9.70 4.58
N LYS A 65 -1.55 8.83 5.57
CA LYS A 65 -0.74 9.13 6.75
C LYS A 65 0.71 8.70 6.54
N THR A 66 1.64 9.51 7.03
CA THR A 66 3.06 9.16 7.02
C THR A 66 3.36 8.03 8.00
N LYS A 67 4.25 7.10 7.64
CA LYS A 67 4.68 6.04 8.57
C LYS A 67 5.58 6.63 9.67
N ALA A 68 5.11 6.57 10.92
CA ALA A 68 5.80 7.18 12.07
C ALA A 68 7.21 6.59 12.30
N ALA A 69 7.40 5.29 12.09
CA ALA A 69 8.71 4.64 12.21
C ALA A 69 9.76 5.25 11.26
N VAL A 70 9.36 5.64 10.06
CA VAL A 70 10.24 6.25 9.05
C VAL A 70 10.55 7.69 9.45
N LYS A 71 9.52 8.47 9.85
CA LYS A 71 9.68 9.87 10.31
C LYS A 71 10.65 10.02 11.48
N LYS A 72 10.73 9.02 12.37
CA LYS A 72 11.66 8.98 13.50
C LYS A 72 13.12 8.72 13.07
N ARG A 73 13.34 7.96 12.00
CA ARG A 73 14.67 7.46 11.61
C ARG A 73 15.34 8.26 10.49
N PHE A 74 14.55 8.82 9.58
CA PHE A 74 15.04 9.52 8.39
C PHE A 74 14.60 10.98 8.38
N LYS A 75 15.50 11.86 7.97
CA LYS A 75 15.23 13.29 7.76
C LYS A 75 15.48 13.64 6.30
N VAL A 76 14.60 14.46 5.72
CA VAL A 76 14.74 14.95 4.35
C VAL A 76 15.30 16.36 4.42
N ASN A 77 16.46 16.58 3.78
CA ASN A 77 17.05 17.91 3.66
C ASN A 77 16.29 18.74 2.61
N CYS A 78 16.53 20.05 2.59
CA CYS A 78 15.95 20.96 1.59
C CYS A 78 16.22 20.48 0.14
N ASN A 79 17.41 19.92 -0.09
CA ASN A 79 17.83 19.39 -1.41
C ASN A 79 17.18 18.05 -1.79
N GLY A 80 16.24 17.52 -0.98
CA GLY A 80 15.58 16.23 -1.23
C GLY A 80 16.44 14.98 -0.92
N LEU A 81 17.62 15.17 -0.33
CA LEU A 81 18.47 14.08 0.15
C LEU A 81 17.94 13.53 1.48
N VAL A 82 18.03 12.21 1.67
CA VAL A 82 17.54 11.53 2.87
C VAL A 82 18.71 11.18 3.77
N LYS A 83 18.80 11.86 4.93
CA LYS A 83 19.82 11.67 5.96
C LYS A 83 19.41 10.58 6.96
N ARG A 84 20.37 9.76 7.39
CA ARG A 84 20.23 8.75 8.45
C ARG A 84 21.46 8.67 9.36
N ALA A 85 21.28 8.11 10.55
CA ALA A 85 22.38 7.65 11.38
C ALA A 85 22.88 6.26 10.91
N GLN A 86 24.14 5.94 11.23
CA GLN A 86 24.70 4.61 10.99
C GLN A 86 24.43 3.67 12.19
N ALA A 87 24.36 2.37 11.90
CA ALA A 87 24.19 1.34 12.92
C ALA A 87 25.52 0.98 13.61
N ASN A 88 25.47 0.13 14.63
CA ASN A 88 26.64 -0.51 15.27
C ASN A 88 27.54 0.38 16.14
N LYS A 89 27.12 1.61 16.47
CA LYS A 89 27.89 2.50 17.37
C LYS A 89 27.59 2.30 18.86
N ARG A 90 26.36 1.89 19.22
CA ARG A 90 25.87 1.91 20.62
C ARG A 90 26.48 0.86 21.55
N HIS A 91 26.71 -0.36 21.07
CA HIS A 91 27.15 -1.50 21.90
C HIS A 91 28.43 -2.13 21.35
N ILE A 92 29.29 -2.65 22.24
CA ILE A 92 30.63 -3.19 21.96
C ILE A 92 31.49 -2.15 21.22
N ALA A 93 31.66 -0.97 21.82
CA ALA A 93 32.55 0.06 21.27
C ALA A 93 34.03 -0.25 21.56
N THR A 94 34.31 -0.95 22.66
CA THR A 94 35.66 -1.33 23.12
C THR A 94 36.45 -2.12 22.07
N LYS A 95 35.80 -3.06 21.37
CA LYS A 95 36.45 -3.88 20.32
C LYS A 95 36.62 -3.16 18.98
N LYS A 96 36.13 -1.93 18.85
CA LYS A 96 36.18 -1.17 17.58
C LYS A 96 37.32 -0.15 17.65
N THR A 97 38.09 -0.03 16.57
CA THR A 97 39.10 1.02 16.46
C THR A 97 38.47 2.42 16.54
N ARG A 98 39.23 3.39 17.03
CA ARG A 98 38.77 4.80 17.17
C ARG A 98 38.31 5.38 15.83
N GLU A 99 39.02 5.04 14.75
CA GLU A 99 38.64 5.42 13.39
C GLU A 99 37.26 4.90 12.98
N ARG A 100 36.97 3.62 13.29
CA ARG A 100 35.67 3.02 13.00
C ARG A 100 34.57 3.72 13.78
N ILE A 101 34.77 4.02 15.06
CA ILE A 101 33.79 4.75 15.88
C ILE A 101 33.52 6.15 15.32
N ARG A 102 34.56 6.86 14.84
CA ARG A 102 34.43 8.16 14.18
C ARG A 102 33.60 8.07 12.90
N ARG A 103 33.90 7.11 12.01
CA ARG A 103 33.15 6.88 10.78
C ARG A 103 31.68 6.56 11.06
N LEU A 104 31.39 5.69 12.03
CA LEU A 104 30.02 5.35 12.44
C LEU A 104 29.26 6.54 13.06
N GLY A 105 29.96 7.54 13.58
CA GLY A 105 29.35 8.77 14.10
C GLY A 105 28.89 9.73 13.01
N GLN A 106 29.39 9.60 11.78
CA GLN A 106 29.07 10.52 10.70
C GLN A 106 27.71 10.17 10.08
N PRO A 107 26.87 11.18 9.77
CA PRO A 107 25.61 10.95 9.10
C PRO A 107 25.84 10.48 7.66
N VAL A 108 24.93 9.63 7.17
CA VAL A 108 25.01 9.07 5.82
C VAL A 108 23.73 9.34 5.05
N PHE A 109 23.87 9.51 3.74
CA PHE A 109 22.76 9.68 2.82
C PHE A 109 22.31 8.33 2.25
N VAL A 110 20.99 8.15 2.17
CA VAL A 110 20.39 6.97 1.54
C VAL A 110 20.34 7.15 0.04
N GLN A 111 20.85 6.17 -0.71
CA GLN A 111 20.89 6.17 -2.17
C GLN A 111 19.95 5.11 -2.78
N GLY A 112 19.72 5.21 -4.09
CA GLY A 112 19.03 4.17 -4.89
C GLY A 112 17.54 3.97 -4.56
N LYS A 113 17.09 2.72 -4.63
CA LYS A 113 15.68 2.32 -4.46
C LYS A 113 15.15 2.60 -3.04
N ILE A 114 16.00 2.45 -2.01
CA ILE A 114 15.62 2.66 -0.61
C ILE A 114 15.18 4.11 -0.39
N ARG A 115 15.88 5.08 -1.00
CA ARG A 115 15.50 6.49 -0.95
C ARG A 115 14.08 6.71 -1.47
N LYS A 116 13.75 6.14 -2.64
CA LYS A 116 12.42 6.27 -3.26
C LYS A 116 11.32 5.69 -2.36
N ASN A 117 11.58 4.54 -1.74
CA ASN A 117 10.63 3.91 -0.83
C ASN A 117 10.38 4.76 0.43
N VAL A 118 11.44 5.34 1.01
CA VAL A 118 11.34 6.22 2.18
C VAL A 118 10.51 7.48 1.86
N LEU A 119 10.76 8.12 0.71
CA LEU A 119 10.00 9.30 0.29
C LEU A 119 8.51 8.98 0.09
N ARG A 120 8.20 7.84 -0.53
CA ARG A 120 6.82 7.34 -0.69
C ARG A 120 6.12 7.13 0.65
N MET A 121 6.80 6.55 1.65
CA MET A 121 6.24 6.35 2.99
C MET A 121 6.03 7.65 3.79
N LEU A 122 6.73 8.72 3.41
CA LEU A 122 6.61 10.06 3.99
C LEU A 122 5.65 10.96 3.21
N GLY A 123 5.09 10.49 2.09
CA GLY A 123 4.23 11.30 1.21
C GLY A 123 4.96 12.47 0.56
N LYS A 124 6.29 12.38 0.41
CA LYS A 124 7.13 13.42 -0.22
C LYS A 124 7.54 12.96 -1.61
N LYS A 125 7.61 13.90 -2.56
CA LYS A 125 8.08 13.67 -3.93
C LYS A 125 9.57 13.99 -4.04
#